data_AF-A0A060T8A2-F1
#
_entry.id   AF-A0A060T8A2-F1
#
_cell.length_a   1.000
_cell.length_b   1.000
_cell.length_c   1.000
_cell.angle_alpha   90.00
_cell.angle_beta   90.00
_cell.angle_gamma   90.00
#
_symmetry.space_group_name_H-M   'P 1'
#
loop_
_entity.id
_entity.type
_entity.pdbx_description
1 polymer ?
#
loop_
_entity_poly.entity_id
_entity_poly.type
_entity_poly.pdbx_seq_one_letter_code
_entity_poly.pdbx_strand_id
1 'polypeptide(L)'
;MLAVRLASRRCIRTVRTPSLVRMETTVQTPAKNETLSERQLLKYVKELSMEDAAKNVELSPEVEAELNQEFEKVIRKFALEPDLRKEMLRVFERTAAQGARSARIETSEQEAADGNIRGRQQFPNIQRSDPNDVYSSQELFARQKFHEQQTSRLGASVEQVYRPHEDVLRPPSARETTIAKLLAAGAHLGHSTSRFRQSTQPFVYGIRDGIHIIDLDQTLTHLRRAAKVCEGISEKGGLILFVGTRKGHERTLQVAAERANAFYVHTRWVPGTLSNATEISGEWDRVEVDMADRPTDRELSQNLKKTIVKPDLVVILNPVENRNAIRECIAAKVPTIGVIDTDSEPSLVTYPIPANDDSLRATDLIAGVLSRAAQKGRETRLRKVKEFEAKNAEQQEQLDKPAAEPTDV
;
A
#
# COMPACT_ATOMS: atom_id res chain seq x y z
N MET A 1 1.53 2.83 -33.09
CA MET A 1 0.65 1.66 -32.81
C MET A 1 -0.22 2.02 -31.62
N LEU A 2 -1.44 2.50 -31.85
CA LEU A 2 -2.38 2.83 -30.78
C LEU A 2 -3.06 1.57 -30.24
N ALA A 3 -3.21 1.47 -28.91
CA ALA A 3 -3.92 0.38 -28.25
C ALA A 3 -5.22 0.89 -27.64
N VAL A 4 -6.36 0.32 -28.05
CA VAL A 4 -7.67 0.57 -27.44
C VAL A 4 -7.75 -0.20 -26.13
N ARG A 5 -8.00 0.48 -25.01
CA ARG A 5 -8.17 -0.14 -23.70
C ARG A 5 -9.61 0.02 -23.20
N LEU A 6 -10.02 -0.81 -22.25
CA LEU A 6 -11.29 -0.62 -21.56
C LEU A 6 -11.19 0.57 -20.61
N ALA A 7 -12.17 1.47 -20.69
CA ALA A 7 -12.30 2.61 -19.81
C ALA A 7 -13.08 2.18 -18.59
N SER A 8 -12.39 1.61 -17.62
CA SER A 8 -12.95 1.58 -16.29
C SER A 8 -11.84 1.47 -15.26
N ARG A 9 -11.54 2.62 -14.65
CA ARG A 9 -11.30 2.62 -13.21
C ARG A 9 -12.65 2.32 -12.58
N ARG A 10 -12.73 1.20 -11.85
CA ARG A 10 -13.81 0.72 -10.95
C ARG A 10 -14.56 -0.50 -11.50
N CYS A 11 -14.19 -1.65 -10.94
CA CYS A 11 -15.05 -2.80 -10.61
C CYS A 11 -16.20 -3.11 -11.59
N ILE A 12 -16.15 -4.26 -12.26
CA ILE A 12 -17.33 -4.88 -12.90
C ILE A 12 -18.29 -5.30 -11.77
N ARG A 13 -19.13 -4.36 -11.33
CA ARG A 13 -20.10 -4.55 -10.25
C ARG A 13 -21.51 -4.50 -10.83
N THR A 14 -22.18 -5.65 -10.81
CA THR A 14 -23.62 -5.73 -11.05
C THR A 14 -24.36 -5.02 -9.90
N VAL A 15 -25.06 -3.93 -10.23
CA VAL A 15 -25.81 -3.11 -9.27
C VAL A 15 -27.09 -3.84 -8.86
N ARG A 16 -27.25 -4.12 -7.56
CA ARG A 16 -28.55 -4.21 -6.87
C ARG A 16 -28.40 -3.63 -5.47
N THR A 17 -29.09 -2.53 -5.22
CA THR A 17 -29.26 -1.89 -3.90
C THR A 17 -30.23 -2.71 -3.03
N PRO A 18 -30.01 -2.71 -1.71
CA PRO A 18 -31.14 -2.70 -0.79
C PRO A 18 -31.03 -1.56 0.23
N SER A 19 -32.19 -0.95 0.46
CA SER A 19 -32.52 0.11 1.41
C SER A 19 -32.12 -0.20 2.85
N LEU A 20 -31.44 0.74 3.49
CA LEU A 20 -31.17 0.75 4.94
C LEU A 20 -32.46 1.06 5.71
N VAL A 21 -32.99 0.04 6.39
CA VAL A 21 -34.00 0.19 7.45
C VAL A 21 -33.26 0.54 8.74
N ARG A 22 -33.60 1.70 9.31
CA ARG A 22 -33.07 2.23 10.57
C ARG A 22 -33.79 1.53 11.73
N MET A 23 -33.10 0.64 12.44
CA MET A 23 -33.58 0.11 13.72
C MET A 23 -32.93 0.89 14.86
N GLU A 24 -33.73 1.72 15.52
CA GLU A 24 -33.37 2.34 16.79
C GLU A 24 -33.62 1.31 17.89
N THR A 25 -32.56 0.96 18.63
CA THR A 25 -32.68 0.24 19.90
C THR A 25 -32.07 1.11 20.99
N THR A 26 -32.97 1.64 21.81
CA THR A 26 -32.72 2.32 23.07
C THR A 26 -32.23 1.30 24.10
N VAL A 27 -30.96 1.43 24.53
CA VAL A 27 -30.46 0.70 25.70
C VAL A 27 -30.41 1.68 26.87
N GLN A 28 -31.28 1.44 27.85
CA GLN A 28 -31.31 2.12 29.13
C GLN A 28 -30.11 1.67 29.99
N THR A 29 -29.32 2.62 30.47
CA THR A 29 -28.31 2.38 31.52
C THR A 29 -28.93 2.57 32.91
N PRO A 30 -28.82 1.59 33.83
CA PRO A 30 -29.15 1.82 35.24
C PRO A 30 -28.00 2.52 35.98
N ALA A 31 -28.40 3.29 37.00
CA ALA A 31 -27.57 4.17 37.81
C ALA A 31 -26.75 3.43 38.90
N LYS A 32 -25.56 3.99 39.13
CA LYS A 32 -24.77 4.12 40.38
C LYS A 32 -24.93 3.06 41.50
N ASN A 33 -23.79 2.45 41.85
CA ASN A 33 -23.38 2.29 43.25
C ASN A 33 -21.88 2.63 43.35
N GLU A 34 -21.57 3.65 44.13
CA GLU A 34 -20.22 4.14 44.41
C GLU A 34 -19.52 3.21 45.41
N THR A 35 -18.25 2.89 45.14
CA THR A 35 -17.30 2.58 46.22
C THR A 35 -16.29 3.71 46.29
N LEU A 36 -16.40 4.48 47.38
CA LEU A 36 -15.49 5.51 47.83
C LEU A 36 -14.21 4.84 48.35
N SER A 37 -13.15 4.75 47.54
CA SER A 37 -11.81 4.43 48.05
C SER A 37 -10.67 5.06 47.23
N GLU A 38 -10.83 5.23 45.91
CA GLU A 38 -9.77 5.85 45.08
C GLU A 38 -9.73 7.38 45.15
N ARG A 39 -10.89 8.04 45.27
CA ARG A 39 -10.97 9.51 45.34
C ARG A 39 -10.34 10.09 46.61
N GLN A 40 -10.36 9.36 47.72
CA GLN A 40 -9.74 9.79 48.99
C GLN A 40 -8.21 9.59 48.98
N LEU A 41 -7.73 8.50 48.37
CA LEU A 41 -6.30 8.25 48.17
C LEU A 41 -5.67 9.27 47.21
N LEU A 42 -6.37 9.59 46.12
CA LEU A 42 -5.93 10.63 45.16
C LEU A 42 -5.92 12.03 45.78
N LYS A 43 -6.80 12.33 46.75
CA LYS A 43 -6.79 13.61 47.47
C LYS A 43 -5.59 13.72 48.42
N TYR A 44 -5.25 12.63 49.11
CA TYR A 44 -4.09 12.55 50.01
C TYR A 44 -2.74 12.63 49.27
N VAL A 45 -2.63 11.97 48.11
CA VAL A 45 -1.44 12.06 47.23
C VAL A 45 -1.29 13.46 46.63
N LYS A 46 -2.42 14.13 46.34
CA LYS A 46 -2.43 15.50 45.82
C LYS A 46 -2.02 16.52 46.88
N GLU A 47 -2.41 16.31 48.15
CA GLU A 47 -1.98 17.13 49.28
C GLU A 47 -0.48 16.92 49.60
N LEU A 48 0.04 15.69 49.56
CA LEU A 48 1.48 15.41 49.74
C LEU A 48 2.37 15.95 48.61
N SER A 49 1.89 15.99 47.36
CA SER A 49 2.69 16.50 46.23
C SER A 49 2.78 18.02 46.14
N MET A 50 1.91 18.74 46.86
CA MET A 50 1.76 20.20 46.74
C MET A 50 2.48 21.00 47.83
N GLU A 51 3.07 20.36 48.86
CA GLU A 51 3.76 21.08 49.95
C GLU A 51 5.30 21.08 49.85
N ASP A 52 5.95 20.21 49.06
CA ASP A 52 7.43 20.08 49.07
C ASP A 52 8.16 20.45 47.75
N ALA A 53 7.47 20.83 46.67
CA ALA A 53 8.11 21.17 45.39
C ALA A 53 8.16 22.67 45.06
N ALA A 54 7.97 23.54 46.04
CA ALA A 54 8.03 24.99 45.87
C ALA A 54 8.69 25.73 47.04
N LYS A 55 9.82 25.21 47.54
CA LYS A 55 10.84 26.05 48.17
C LYS A 55 11.93 26.32 47.14
N ASN A 56 12.03 27.58 46.72
CA ASN A 56 13.27 28.11 46.16
C ASN A 56 14.36 27.87 47.21
N VAL A 57 15.17 26.82 47.03
CA VAL A 57 16.41 26.68 47.78
C VAL A 57 17.35 27.69 47.15
N GLU A 58 17.47 28.87 47.77
CA GLU A 58 18.57 29.78 47.50
C GLU A 58 19.86 29.02 47.89
N LEU A 59 20.57 28.51 46.89
CA LEU A 59 21.88 27.91 47.10
C LEU A 59 22.81 28.99 47.65
N SER A 60 23.63 28.65 48.64
CA SER A 60 24.64 29.59 49.11
C SER A 60 25.57 29.95 47.93
N PRO A 61 26.03 31.22 47.84
CA PRO A 61 26.82 31.69 46.71
C PRO A 61 28.14 30.90 46.51
N GLU A 62 28.60 30.22 47.56
CA GLU A 62 29.75 29.31 47.51
C GLU A 62 29.46 28.03 46.70
N VAL A 63 28.28 27.42 46.88
CA VAL A 63 27.90 26.19 46.16
C VAL A 63 27.60 26.48 44.69
N GLU A 64 27.02 27.65 44.40
CA GLU A 64 26.75 28.07 43.03
C GLU A 64 28.06 28.35 42.25
N ALA A 65 29.07 28.90 42.93
CA ALA A 65 30.40 29.10 42.36
C ALA A 65 31.14 27.77 42.09
N GLU A 66 31.04 26.80 42.99
CA GLU A 66 31.60 25.45 42.78
C GLU A 66 30.91 24.72 41.63
N LEU A 67 29.58 24.82 41.53
CA LEU A 67 28.82 24.19 40.46
C LEU A 67 29.19 24.79 39.09
N ASN A 68 29.34 26.11 39.01
CA ASN A 68 29.76 26.80 37.79
C ASN A 68 31.22 26.47 37.41
N GLN A 69 32.11 26.27 38.39
CA GLN A 69 33.48 25.81 38.12
C GLN A 69 33.52 24.38 37.61
N GLU A 70 32.72 23.46 38.17
CA GLU A 70 32.62 22.09 37.65
C GLU A 70 31.97 22.06 36.26
N PHE A 71 30.98 22.91 36.02
CA PHE A 71 30.35 23.05 34.71
C PHE A 71 31.34 23.59 33.65
N GLU A 72 32.15 24.59 34.00
CA GLU A 72 33.23 25.08 33.13
C GLU A 72 34.32 24.03 32.88
N LYS A 73 34.70 23.23 33.88
CA LYS A 73 35.66 22.12 33.71
C LYS A 73 35.12 21.08 32.74
N VAL A 74 33.82 20.76 32.80
CA VAL A 74 33.15 19.86 31.86
C VAL A 74 33.17 20.45 30.45
N ILE A 75 32.79 21.72 30.26
CA ILE A 75 32.83 22.39 28.96
C ILE A 75 34.25 22.40 28.39
N ARG A 76 35.28 22.70 29.20
CA ARG A 76 36.69 22.70 28.77
C ARG A 76 37.20 21.30 28.41
N LYS A 77 36.74 20.27 29.13
CA LYS A 77 37.05 18.86 28.84
C LYS A 77 36.42 18.40 27.51
N PHE A 78 35.24 18.92 27.18
CA PHE A 78 34.56 18.68 25.91
C PHE A 78 35.12 19.52 24.75
N ALA A 79 35.73 20.67 25.02
CA ALA A 79 36.29 21.57 24.00
C ALA A 79 37.61 21.09 23.36
N LEU A 80 38.21 20.00 23.88
CA LEU A 80 39.51 19.48 23.44
C LEU A 80 39.44 18.39 22.35
N GLU A 81 38.26 17.85 22.03
CA GLU A 81 38.12 16.88 20.93
C GLU A 81 37.64 17.56 19.63
N PRO A 82 38.51 17.73 18.62
CA PRO A 82 38.15 18.41 17.38
C PRO A 82 37.09 17.66 16.56
N ASP A 83 36.99 16.34 16.74
CA ASP A 83 36.02 15.50 16.04
C ASP A 83 34.61 15.63 16.65
N LEU A 84 34.51 15.71 17.98
CA LEU A 84 33.24 15.95 18.67
C LEU A 84 32.70 17.36 18.37
N ARG A 85 33.60 18.35 18.23
CA ARG A 85 33.25 19.71 17.81
C ARG A 85 32.68 19.75 16.39
N LYS A 86 33.21 18.92 15.46
CA LYS A 86 32.67 18.78 14.09
C LYS A 86 31.31 18.09 14.07
N GLU A 87 31.10 17.07 14.89
CA GLU A 87 29.79 16.43 15.01
C GLU A 87 28.77 17.37 15.64
N MET A 88 29.12 18.08 16.71
CA MET A 88 28.27 19.10 17.33
C MET A 88 27.97 20.23 16.37
N LEU A 89 28.96 20.74 15.61
CA LEU A 89 28.73 21.74 14.56
C LEU A 89 27.81 21.23 13.46
N ARG A 90 27.90 19.96 13.05
CA ARG A 90 26.98 19.36 12.07
C ARG A 90 25.57 19.17 12.63
N VAL A 91 25.46 18.83 13.91
CA VAL A 91 24.17 18.75 14.60
C VAL A 91 23.57 20.14 14.72
N PHE A 92 24.36 21.14 15.13
CA PHE A 92 23.97 22.55 15.20
C PHE A 92 23.62 23.13 13.83
N GLU A 93 24.34 22.79 12.75
CA GLU A 93 24.00 23.20 11.39
C GLU A 93 22.72 22.51 10.91
N ARG A 94 22.44 21.27 11.33
CA ARG A 94 21.17 20.59 11.04
C ARG A 94 20.01 21.19 11.82
N THR A 95 20.17 21.48 13.11
CA THR A 95 19.14 22.15 13.91
C THR A 95 18.99 23.62 13.54
N ALA A 96 20.06 24.32 13.14
CA ALA A 96 20.02 25.67 12.63
C ALA A 96 19.47 25.73 11.20
N ALA A 97 19.66 24.72 10.34
CA ALA A 97 19.01 24.65 9.04
C ALA A 97 17.52 24.26 9.16
N GLN A 98 17.17 23.41 10.12
CA GLN A 98 15.77 23.16 10.51
C GLN A 98 15.15 24.41 11.16
N GLY A 99 15.92 25.17 11.94
CA GLY A 99 15.53 26.43 12.57
C GLY A 99 15.47 27.59 11.58
N ALA A 100 16.31 27.63 10.54
CA ALA A 100 16.33 28.66 9.49
C ALA A 100 15.25 28.45 8.43
N ARG A 101 14.71 27.22 8.31
CA ARG A 101 13.41 26.99 7.66
C ARG A 101 12.23 27.52 8.48
N SER A 102 12.43 27.72 9.79
CA SER A 102 11.46 28.31 10.71
C SER A 102 11.68 29.82 10.91
N ALA A 103 12.90 30.33 10.72
CA ALA A 103 13.30 31.72 10.94
C ALA A 103 13.33 32.56 9.65
N ARG A 104 12.44 32.23 8.70
CA ARG A 104 12.03 33.14 7.62
C ARG A 104 10.56 33.54 7.78
N ILE A 105 10.17 33.68 9.04
CA ILE A 105 8.89 34.20 9.49
C ILE A 105 9.24 35.28 10.52
N GLU A 106 9.62 36.45 10.02
CA GLU A 106 9.60 37.68 10.81
C GLU A 106 8.85 38.70 9.97
N THR A 107 7.53 38.71 10.18
CA THR A 107 6.66 39.89 10.34
C THR A 107 5.23 39.35 10.47
N SER A 108 4.81 38.96 11.66
CA SER A 108 3.43 38.52 11.88
C SER A 108 3.04 38.55 13.36
N GLU A 109 2.78 39.75 13.87
CA GLU A 109 1.74 39.93 14.90
C GLU A 109 0.37 39.37 14.43
N GLN A 110 0.24 39.03 13.15
CA GLN A 110 -0.89 38.32 12.54
C GLN A 110 -0.92 36.80 12.80
N GLU A 111 0.18 36.17 13.24
CA GLU A 111 0.22 34.70 13.36
C GLU A 111 -0.38 34.11 14.64
N ALA A 112 -0.64 34.94 15.67
CA ALA A 112 -1.41 34.47 16.83
C ALA A 112 -2.87 34.14 16.45
N ALA A 113 -3.39 34.71 15.34
CA ALA A 113 -4.64 34.30 14.72
C ALA A 113 -4.48 33.06 13.81
N ASP A 114 -3.32 32.89 13.19
CA ASP A 114 -3.06 31.88 12.14
C ASP A 114 -2.49 30.54 12.64
N GLY A 115 -2.03 30.45 13.89
CA GLY A 115 -1.68 29.16 14.54
C GLY A 115 -2.83 28.14 14.54
N ASN A 116 -4.05 28.61 14.25
CA ASN A 116 -5.28 27.84 14.15
C ASN A 116 -5.71 27.47 12.71
N ILE A 117 -4.99 27.90 11.68
CA ILE A 117 -5.40 27.70 10.28
C ILE A 117 -5.22 26.25 9.80
N ARG A 118 -4.19 25.53 10.27
CA ARG A 118 -3.95 24.14 9.79
C ARG A 118 -5.09 23.19 10.16
N GLY A 119 -5.68 23.35 11.35
CA GLY A 119 -6.85 22.57 11.77
C GLY A 119 -8.12 22.92 10.97
N ARG A 120 -8.32 24.21 10.65
CA ARG A 120 -9.43 24.67 9.79
C ARG A 120 -9.32 24.16 8.35
N GLN A 121 -8.11 24.08 7.81
CA GLN A 121 -7.88 23.52 6.46
C GLN A 121 -8.23 22.03 6.38
N GLN A 122 -7.96 21.26 7.44
CA GLN A 122 -8.21 19.81 7.44
C GLN A 122 -9.66 19.46 7.80
N PHE A 123 -10.30 20.24 8.67
CA PHE A 123 -11.71 20.07 9.08
C PHE A 123 -12.46 21.40 8.98
N PRO A 124 -12.89 21.83 7.77
CA PRO A 124 -13.52 23.14 7.57
C PRO A 124 -14.87 23.29 8.27
N ASN A 125 -15.58 22.17 8.47
CA ASN A 125 -16.94 22.16 9.02
C ASN A 125 -16.98 21.85 10.53
N ILE A 126 -15.84 21.84 11.23
CA ILE A 126 -15.82 21.57 12.67
C ILE A 126 -16.34 22.79 13.43
N GLN A 127 -17.35 22.58 14.28
CA GLN A 127 -17.84 23.62 15.17
C GLN A 127 -17.05 23.57 16.47
N ARG A 128 -16.47 24.71 16.86
CA ARG A 128 -15.70 24.79 18.10
C ARG A 128 -16.61 24.98 19.29
N SER A 129 -16.28 24.36 20.41
CA SER A 129 -16.93 24.71 21.67
C SER A 129 -16.48 26.10 22.10
N ASP A 130 -17.31 26.76 22.89
CA ASP A 130 -16.91 28.01 23.52
C ASP A 130 -15.74 27.78 24.49
N PRO A 131 -14.87 28.78 24.74
CA PRO A 131 -13.70 28.61 25.59
C PRO A 131 -14.00 28.20 27.04
N ASN A 132 -15.20 28.52 27.54
CA ASN A 132 -15.64 28.20 28.90
C ASN A 132 -16.36 26.84 28.97
N ASP A 133 -16.70 26.27 27.82
CA ASP A 133 -17.41 25.00 27.74
C ASP A 133 -16.43 23.83 27.58
N VAL A 134 -16.92 22.63 27.89
CA VAL A 134 -16.17 21.40 27.61
C VAL A 134 -16.08 21.19 26.11
N TYR A 135 -14.96 20.62 25.66
CA TYR A 135 -14.77 20.30 24.25
C TYR A 135 -15.91 19.48 23.67
N SER A 136 -16.30 19.86 22.45
CA SER A 136 -17.23 19.08 21.66
C SER A 136 -16.64 17.70 21.34
N SER A 137 -17.50 16.72 21.09
CA SER A 137 -17.09 15.38 20.66
C SER A 137 -16.21 15.42 19.41
N GLN A 138 -16.49 16.35 18.49
CA GLN A 138 -15.73 16.55 17.26
C GLN A 138 -14.32 17.08 17.54
N GLU A 139 -14.19 18.04 18.47
CA GLU A 139 -12.91 18.61 18.86
C GLU A 139 -12.07 17.63 19.66
N LEU A 140 -12.69 16.86 20.55
CA LEU A 140 -12.03 15.80 21.29
C LEU A 140 -11.46 14.75 20.33
N PHE A 141 -12.22 14.36 19.31
CA PHE A 141 -11.73 13.47 18.25
C PHE A 141 -10.55 14.08 17.47
N ALA A 142 -10.63 15.35 17.09
CA ALA A 142 -9.55 16.03 16.38
C ALA A 142 -8.26 16.09 17.24
N ARG A 143 -8.40 16.38 18.53
CA ARG A 143 -7.32 16.36 19.51
C ARG A 143 -6.74 14.97 19.71
N GLN A 144 -7.60 13.95 19.81
CA GLN A 144 -7.17 12.56 19.89
C GLN A 144 -6.35 12.16 18.67
N LYS A 145 -6.79 12.53 17.46
CA LYS A 145 -6.00 12.30 16.23
C LYS A 145 -4.67 13.03 16.23
N PHE A 146 -4.64 14.27 16.70
CA PHE A 146 -3.40 15.03 16.83
C PHE A 146 -2.44 14.35 17.81
N HIS A 147 -2.93 13.95 18.98
CA HIS A 147 -2.18 13.16 19.96
C HIS A 147 -1.69 11.83 19.37
N GLU A 148 -2.54 11.13 18.61
CA GLU A 148 -2.18 9.87 17.94
C GLU A 148 -1.01 10.05 16.96
N GLN A 149 -1.00 11.16 16.21
CA GLN A 149 0.07 11.47 15.26
C GLN A 149 1.39 11.84 15.94
N GLN A 150 1.34 12.59 17.05
CA GLN A 150 2.54 13.14 17.69
C GLN A 150 3.15 12.19 18.71
N THR A 151 2.34 11.63 19.62
CA THR A 151 2.86 10.99 20.83
C THR A 151 2.46 9.53 21.00
N SER A 152 1.43 9.03 20.30
CA SER A 152 0.93 7.66 20.53
C SER A 152 1.93 6.54 20.20
N ARG A 153 2.95 6.82 19.38
CA ARG A 153 4.00 5.83 19.02
C ARG A 153 5.30 6.02 19.81
N LEU A 154 5.31 6.88 20.82
CA LEU A 154 6.46 7.05 21.72
C LEU A 154 6.56 5.87 22.70
N GLY A 155 7.75 5.65 23.26
CA GLY A 155 8.03 4.61 24.25
C GLY A 155 8.86 3.46 23.70
N ALA A 156 8.29 2.64 22.82
CA ALA A 156 8.96 1.48 22.23
C ALA A 156 8.61 1.26 20.75
N SER A 157 9.59 0.85 19.95
CA SER A 157 9.38 0.38 18.57
C SER A 157 9.22 -1.13 18.54
N VAL A 158 8.05 -1.59 18.12
CA VAL A 158 7.79 -3.02 17.91
C VAL A 158 8.36 -3.44 16.56
N GLU A 159 9.49 -4.13 16.58
CA GLU A 159 10.17 -4.67 15.40
C GLU A 159 9.78 -6.13 15.14
N GLN A 160 9.96 -6.59 13.89
CA GLN A 160 9.76 -8.00 13.48
C GLN A 160 8.36 -8.59 13.73
N VAL A 161 7.32 -7.75 13.81
CA VAL A 161 5.94 -8.21 13.97
C VAL A 161 5.22 -8.27 12.62
N TYR A 162 4.51 -9.38 12.39
CA TYR A 162 3.67 -9.54 11.21
C TYR A 162 2.43 -8.63 11.27
N ARG A 163 2.18 -7.90 10.19
CA ARG A 163 1.00 -7.04 10.02
C ARG A 163 0.27 -7.41 8.72
N PRO A 164 -0.99 -7.88 8.79
CA PRO A 164 -1.72 -8.36 7.61
C PRO A 164 -1.84 -7.35 6.47
N HIS A 165 -2.04 -6.06 6.79
CA HIS A 165 -2.19 -5.03 5.77
C HIS A 165 -0.88 -4.71 5.02
N GLU A 166 0.28 -5.05 5.58
CA GLU A 166 1.57 -4.77 4.94
C GLU A 166 1.83 -5.69 3.74
N ASP A 167 1.38 -6.94 3.77
CA ASP A 167 1.52 -7.85 2.62
C ASP A 167 0.76 -7.34 1.39
N VAL A 168 -0.43 -6.75 1.60
CA VAL A 168 -1.24 -6.17 0.53
C VAL A 168 -0.68 -4.82 0.06
N LEU A 169 -0.30 -3.93 0.98
CA LEU A 169 0.12 -2.56 0.65
C LEU A 169 1.58 -2.46 0.20
N ARG A 170 2.47 -3.18 0.86
CA ARG A 170 3.93 -3.15 0.67
C ARG A 170 4.48 -4.58 0.48
N PRO A 171 4.10 -5.27 -0.61
CA PRO A 171 4.58 -6.63 -0.87
C PRO A 171 6.09 -6.64 -1.16
N PRO A 172 6.80 -7.75 -0.85
CA PRO A 172 8.21 -7.92 -1.20
C PRO A 172 8.40 -8.08 -2.71
N SER A 173 9.61 -7.81 -3.22
CA SER A 173 9.95 -8.13 -4.61
C SER A 173 10.18 -9.63 -4.79
N ALA A 174 10.03 -10.16 -6.00
CA ALA A 174 10.27 -11.59 -6.27
C ALA A 174 11.71 -12.07 -5.97
N ARG A 175 12.66 -11.15 -5.80
CA ARG A 175 14.02 -11.45 -5.35
C ARG A 175 14.11 -11.48 -3.83
N GLU A 176 13.44 -10.54 -3.15
CA GLU A 176 13.36 -10.44 -1.69
C GLU A 176 12.53 -11.57 -1.06
N THR A 177 11.63 -12.21 -1.81
CA THR A 177 10.87 -13.36 -1.31
C THR A 177 11.79 -14.54 -0.99
N THR A 178 11.79 -14.95 0.28
CA THR A 178 12.52 -16.11 0.80
C THR A 178 11.56 -17.25 1.14
N ILE A 179 12.09 -18.47 1.24
CA ILE A 179 11.36 -19.67 1.70
C ILE A 179 10.74 -19.41 3.07
N ALA A 180 11.48 -18.77 3.98
CA ALA A 180 10.99 -18.41 5.31
C ALA A 180 9.73 -17.54 5.25
N LYS A 181 9.65 -16.61 4.30
CA LYS A 181 8.46 -15.76 4.14
C LYS A 181 7.26 -16.53 3.58
N LEU A 182 7.49 -17.46 2.64
CA LEU A 182 6.44 -18.35 2.14
C LEU A 182 5.93 -19.33 3.21
N LEU A 183 6.85 -19.86 4.02
CA LEU A 183 6.53 -20.71 5.17
C LEU A 183 5.68 -19.93 6.19
N ALA A 184 6.12 -18.71 6.55
CA ALA A 184 5.38 -17.84 7.46
C ALA A 184 3.99 -17.46 6.92
N ALA A 185 3.84 -17.32 5.60
CA ALA A 185 2.55 -17.05 4.96
C ALA A 185 1.60 -18.27 4.94
N GLY A 186 2.09 -19.48 5.25
CA GLY A 186 1.33 -20.71 5.19
C GLY A 186 1.19 -21.30 3.79
N ALA A 187 2.07 -20.92 2.85
CA ALA A 187 2.00 -21.37 1.45
C ALA A 187 2.33 -22.86 1.25
N HIS A 188 2.97 -23.49 2.23
CA HIS A 188 3.38 -24.90 2.20
C HIS A 188 2.26 -25.88 2.59
N LEU A 189 1.17 -25.38 3.16
CA LEU A 189 0.06 -26.21 3.63
C LEU A 189 -0.84 -26.54 2.44
N GLY A 190 -0.84 -27.79 2.00
CA GLY A 190 -1.79 -28.27 1.00
C GLY A 190 -3.09 -28.77 1.60
N HIS A 191 -3.81 -29.59 0.84
CA HIS A 191 -5.04 -30.26 1.25
C HIS A 191 -4.77 -31.59 1.97
N SER A 192 -5.82 -32.13 2.58
CA SER A 192 -5.83 -33.47 3.18
C SER A 192 -5.47 -34.57 2.17
N THR A 193 -4.79 -35.62 2.66
CA THR A 193 -4.39 -36.81 1.87
C THR A 193 -5.53 -37.48 1.13
N SER A 194 -6.77 -37.37 1.62
CA SER A 194 -7.96 -37.95 0.98
C SER A 194 -8.41 -37.17 -0.26
N ARG A 195 -8.09 -35.87 -0.36
CA ARG A 195 -8.43 -35.01 -1.52
C ARG A 195 -7.17 -34.63 -2.28
N PHE A 196 -6.34 -35.63 -2.52
CA PHE A 196 -5.10 -35.46 -3.26
C PHE A 196 -5.32 -35.79 -4.75
N ARG A 197 -4.71 -34.97 -5.62
CA ARG A 197 -4.67 -35.24 -7.06
C ARG A 197 -3.28 -35.71 -7.47
N GLN A 198 -3.18 -36.91 -8.04
CA GLN A 198 -1.88 -37.50 -8.41
C GLN A 198 -1.08 -36.65 -9.43
N SER A 199 -1.74 -35.82 -10.24
CA SER A 199 -1.07 -34.89 -11.16
C SER A 199 -0.16 -33.88 -10.45
N THR A 200 -0.46 -33.51 -9.19
CA THR A 200 0.35 -32.57 -8.39
C THR A 200 1.48 -33.24 -7.60
N GLN A 201 1.63 -34.56 -7.69
CA GLN A 201 2.67 -35.34 -6.98
C GLN A 201 4.08 -34.73 -7.06
N PRO A 202 4.56 -34.18 -8.19
CA PRO A 202 5.90 -33.59 -8.27
C PRO A 202 6.11 -32.38 -7.35
N PHE A 203 5.04 -31.66 -7.01
CA PHE A 203 5.10 -30.44 -6.18
C PHE A 203 4.98 -30.72 -4.67
N VAL A 204 4.68 -31.97 -4.28
CA VAL A 204 4.50 -32.37 -2.89
C VAL A 204 5.85 -32.79 -2.31
N TYR A 205 6.24 -32.18 -1.19
CA TYR A 205 7.43 -32.53 -0.42
C TYR A 205 7.21 -33.79 0.43
N GLY A 206 6.05 -33.89 1.09
CA GLY A 206 5.74 -35.02 1.97
C GLY A 206 4.36 -34.91 2.60
N ILE A 207 4.09 -35.78 3.58
CA ILE A 207 2.83 -35.81 4.33
C ILE A 207 3.15 -35.60 5.81
N ARG A 208 2.42 -34.71 6.47
CA ARG A 208 2.49 -34.46 7.91
C ARG A 208 1.11 -34.12 8.43
N ASP A 209 0.74 -34.65 9.59
CA ASP A 209 -0.55 -34.36 10.25
C ASP A 209 -1.77 -34.62 9.35
N GLY A 210 -1.68 -35.59 8.43
CA GLY A 210 -2.74 -35.93 7.47
C GLY A 210 -2.95 -34.93 6.32
N ILE A 211 -2.02 -33.99 6.15
CA ILE A 211 -2.02 -32.95 5.11
C ILE A 211 -0.77 -33.11 4.23
N HIS A 212 -0.91 -32.82 2.94
CA HIS A 212 0.22 -32.73 2.03
C HIS A 212 1.01 -31.42 2.24
N ILE A 213 2.32 -31.52 2.38
CA ILE A 213 3.22 -30.37 2.42
C ILE A 213 3.73 -30.11 1.01
N ILE A 214 3.56 -28.88 0.54
CA ILE A 214 4.06 -28.42 -0.76
C ILE A 214 5.55 -28.05 -0.64
N ASP A 215 6.34 -28.43 -1.64
CA ASP A 215 7.75 -28.07 -1.75
C ASP A 215 7.93 -26.58 -2.06
N LEU A 216 8.42 -25.83 -1.06
CA LEU A 216 8.60 -24.39 -1.15
C LEU A 216 9.74 -23.96 -2.08
N ASP A 217 10.72 -24.82 -2.35
CA ASP A 217 11.79 -24.51 -3.32
C ASP A 217 11.22 -24.47 -4.75
N GLN A 218 10.33 -25.42 -5.03
CA GLN A 218 9.56 -25.44 -6.26
C GLN A 218 8.60 -24.24 -6.32
N THR A 219 7.87 -23.94 -5.24
CA THR A 219 7.02 -22.74 -5.14
C THR A 219 7.79 -21.48 -5.48
N LEU A 220 8.97 -21.27 -4.88
CA LEU A 220 9.77 -20.08 -5.08
C LEU A 220 10.27 -19.95 -6.52
N THR A 221 10.68 -21.07 -7.12
CA THR A 221 11.13 -21.11 -8.52
C THR A 221 10.00 -20.76 -9.49
N HIS A 222 8.81 -21.33 -9.28
CA HIS A 222 7.63 -21.05 -10.10
C HIS A 222 7.11 -19.62 -9.90
N LEU A 223 7.11 -19.12 -8.66
CA LEU A 223 6.73 -17.74 -8.35
C LEU A 223 7.65 -16.73 -9.05
N ARG A 224 8.96 -16.96 -9.04
CA ARG A 224 9.94 -16.12 -9.75
C ARG A 224 9.74 -16.16 -11.26
N ARG A 225 9.42 -17.33 -11.83
CA ARG A 225 9.09 -17.48 -13.25
C ARG A 225 7.84 -16.68 -13.61
N ALA A 226 6.76 -16.84 -12.83
CA ALA A 226 5.51 -16.12 -13.00
C ALA A 226 5.70 -14.59 -12.88
N ALA A 227 6.48 -14.14 -11.89
CA ALA A 227 6.81 -12.73 -11.71
C ALA A 227 7.53 -12.14 -12.93
N LYS A 228 8.46 -12.89 -13.54
CA LYS A 228 9.16 -12.47 -14.76
C LYS A 228 8.23 -12.35 -15.97
N VAL A 229 7.24 -13.24 -16.08
CA VAL A 229 6.20 -13.17 -17.13
C VAL A 229 5.33 -11.92 -16.94
N CYS A 230 4.87 -11.64 -15.71
CA CYS A 230 4.13 -10.42 -15.38
C CYS A 230 4.93 -9.15 -15.70
N GLU A 231 6.21 -9.12 -15.35
CA GLU A 231 7.13 -8.01 -15.66
C GLU A 231 7.22 -7.78 -17.17
N GLY A 232 7.47 -8.83 -17.96
CA GLY A 232 7.62 -8.74 -19.41
C GLY A 232 6.34 -8.35 -20.16
N ILE A 233 5.16 -8.80 -19.70
CA ILE A 233 3.87 -8.44 -20.32
C ILE A 233 3.52 -6.99 -20.01
N SER A 234 3.75 -6.56 -18.76
CA SER A 234 3.53 -5.16 -18.38
C SER A 234 4.49 -4.20 -19.10
N GLU A 235 5.75 -4.60 -19.28
CA GLU A 235 6.74 -3.86 -20.06
C GLU A 235 6.31 -3.64 -21.51
N LYS A 236 5.63 -4.63 -22.12
CA LYS A 236 5.09 -4.53 -23.48
C LYS A 236 3.79 -3.75 -23.61
N GLY A 237 3.18 -3.33 -22.50
CA GLY A 237 1.89 -2.65 -22.55
C GLY A 237 0.66 -3.55 -22.49
N GLY A 238 0.86 -4.86 -22.22
CA GLY A 238 -0.19 -5.85 -22.24
C GLY A 238 -1.16 -5.75 -21.05
N LEU A 239 -2.38 -6.25 -21.25
CA LEU A 239 -3.46 -6.21 -20.28
C LEU A 239 -3.38 -7.43 -19.34
N ILE A 240 -3.10 -7.17 -18.06
CA ILE A 240 -3.10 -8.20 -17.01
C ILE A 240 -4.47 -8.18 -16.31
N LEU A 241 -5.03 -9.35 -16.07
CA LEU A 241 -6.29 -9.54 -15.37
C LEU A 241 -6.09 -10.44 -14.14
N PHE A 242 -6.35 -9.91 -12.95
CA PHE A 242 -6.31 -10.68 -11.71
C PHE A 242 -7.70 -11.22 -11.36
N VAL A 243 -7.85 -12.52 -11.15
CA VAL A 243 -9.12 -13.18 -10.86
C VAL A 243 -9.02 -13.88 -9.51
N GLY A 244 -9.95 -13.58 -8.62
CA GLY A 244 -10.08 -14.29 -7.36
C GLY A 244 -11.49 -14.17 -6.79
N THR A 245 -12.22 -15.28 -6.69
CA THR A 245 -13.66 -15.28 -6.39
C THR A 245 -13.99 -15.62 -4.94
N ARG A 246 -12.98 -15.97 -4.13
CA ARG A 246 -13.15 -16.26 -2.70
C ARG A 246 -13.37 -14.98 -1.89
N LYS A 247 -14.10 -15.13 -0.77
CA LYS A 247 -14.32 -14.04 0.19
C LYS A 247 -12.96 -13.62 0.79
N GLY A 248 -12.68 -12.31 0.79
CA GLY A 248 -11.43 -11.75 1.32
C GLY A 248 -10.43 -11.30 0.23
N HIS A 249 -10.51 -11.83 -1.00
CA HIS A 249 -9.60 -11.42 -2.08
C HIS A 249 -9.89 -10.03 -2.66
N GLU A 250 -11.08 -9.46 -2.43
CA GLU A 250 -11.50 -8.18 -3.05
C GLU A 250 -10.46 -7.07 -2.85
N ARG A 251 -10.04 -6.84 -1.61
CA ARG A 251 -9.08 -5.78 -1.28
C ARG A 251 -7.71 -6.05 -1.91
N THR A 252 -7.25 -7.29 -1.86
CA THR A 252 -5.95 -7.71 -2.40
C THR A 252 -5.88 -7.52 -3.90
N LEU A 253 -6.91 -7.99 -4.60
CA LEU A 253 -7.04 -7.86 -6.05
C LEU A 253 -7.15 -6.40 -6.48
N GLN A 254 -7.94 -5.59 -5.75
CA GLN A 254 -8.07 -4.17 -6.04
C GLN A 254 -6.72 -3.45 -5.93
N VAL A 255 -6.00 -3.63 -4.82
CA VAL A 255 -4.70 -2.98 -4.61
C VAL A 255 -3.66 -3.50 -5.60
N ALA A 256 -3.68 -4.79 -5.94
CA ALA A 256 -2.80 -5.39 -6.94
C ALA A 256 -3.06 -4.80 -8.35
N ALA A 257 -4.33 -4.63 -8.72
CA ALA A 257 -4.74 -4.04 -9.98
C ALA A 257 -4.36 -2.56 -10.09
N GLU A 258 -4.64 -1.77 -9.05
CA GLU A 258 -4.25 -0.36 -8.97
C GLU A 258 -2.73 -0.17 -9.06
N ARG A 259 -1.96 -1.01 -8.37
CA ARG A 259 -0.49 -1.00 -8.41
C ARG A 259 0.06 -1.27 -9.82
N ALA A 260 -0.52 -2.23 -10.53
CA ALA A 260 -0.03 -2.67 -11.84
C ALA A 260 -0.67 -1.95 -13.04
N ASN A 261 -1.68 -1.09 -12.83
CA ASN A 261 -2.62 -0.63 -13.87
C ASN A 261 -3.26 -1.78 -14.64
N ALA A 262 -3.62 -2.81 -13.90
CA ALA A 262 -4.24 -4.03 -14.38
C ALA A 262 -5.74 -4.02 -14.07
N PHE A 263 -6.44 -5.04 -14.55
CA PHE A 263 -7.85 -5.25 -14.24
C PHE A 263 -7.98 -6.34 -13.18
N TYR A 264 -9.13 -6.38 -12.50
CA TYR A 264 -9.44 -7.47 -11.59
C TYR A 264 -10.91 -7.89 -11.64
N VAL A 265 -11.15 -9.15 -11.26
CA VAL A 265 -12.48 -9.73 -11.07
C VAL A 265 -12.50 -10.41 -9.71
N HIS A 266 -13.29 -9.84 -8.80
CA HIS A 266 -13.57 -10.43 -7.48
C HIS A 266 -14.92 -11.16 -7.44
N THR A 267 -15.87 -10.71 -8.25
CA THR A 267 -17.19 -11.32 -8.38
C THR A 267 -17.10 -12.63 -9.14
N ARG A 268 -18.19 -13.43 -9.09
CA ARG A 268 -18.29 -14.64 -9.89
C ARG A 268 -18.00 -14.35 -11.36
N TRP A 269 -17.09 -15.12 -11.94
CA TRP A 269 -16.83 -15.10 -13.38
C TRP A 269 -18.09 -15.49 -14.16
N VAL A 270 -18.57 -14.57 -15.00
CA VAL A 270 -19.68 -14.85 -15.92
C VAL A 270 -19.12 -15.68 -17.09
N PRO A 271 -19.60 -16.92 -17.29
CA PRO A 271 -19.15 -17.74 -18.41
C PRO A 271 -19.48 -17.07 -19.74
N GLY A 272 -18.54 -17.10 -20.67
CA GLY A 272 -18.65 -16.46 -21.97
C GLY A 272 -18.07 -15.05 -22.03
N THR A 273 -17.38 -14.58 -20.99
CA THR A 273 -16.78 -13.24 -20.96
C THR A 273 -15.66 -13.09 -21.99
N LEU A 274 -14.94 -14.16 -22.33
CA LEU A 274 -13.96 -14.15 -23.42
C LEU A 274 -14.51 -14.77 -24.70
N SER A 275 -15.27 -15.87 -24.62
CA SER A 275 -15.78 -16.56 -25.82
C SER A 275 -16.97 -15.84 -26.46
N ASN A 276 -17.78 -15.14 -25.66
CA ASN A 276 -18.97 -14.37 -26.07
C ASN A 276 -18.82 -12.89 -25.66
N ALA A 277 -17.63 -12.33 -25.87
CA ALA A 277 -17.27 -11.00 -25.40
C ALA A 277 -18.10 -9.87 -26.03
N THR A 278 -18.69 -10.06 -27.21
CA THR A 278 -19.55 -9.07 -27.87
C THR A 278 -20.84 -8.82 -27.09
N GLU A 279 -21.45 -9.86 -26.54
CA GLU A 279 -22.70 -9.76 -25.80
C GLU A 279 -22.47 -9.31 -24.35
N ILE A 280 -21.42 -9.83 -23.71
CA ILE A 280 -21.17 -9.55 -22.28
C ILE A 280 -20.41 -8.24 -22.09
N SER A 281 -19.48 -7.94 -23.01
CA SER A 281 -18.59 -6.80 -22.91
C SER A 281 -18.78 -5.72 -23.97
N GLY A 282 -19.89 -5.80 -24.71
CA GLY A 282 -20.24 -4.84 -25.77
C GLY A 282 -20.61 -3.45 -25.25
N GLU A 283 -21.24 -3.36 -24.08
CA GLU A 283 -21.78 -2.11 -23.53
C GLU A 283 -20.77 -1.30 -22.71
N TRP A 284 -19.63 -1.88 -22.32
CA TRP A 284 -18.67 -1.16 -21.47
C TRP A 284 -17.87 -0.13 -22.26
N ASP A 285 -17.66 1.03 -21.64
CA ASP A 285 -16.87 2.11 -22.21
C ASP A 285 -15.42 1.69 -22.42
N ARG A 286 -14.85 2.25 -23.49
CA ARG A 286 -13.46 2.05 -23.90
C ARG A 286 -12.80 3.41 -24.02
N VAL A 287 -11.49 3.42 -23.80
CA VAL A 287 -10.66 4.60 -23.86
C VAL A 287 -9.40 4.23 -24.61
N GLU A 288 -9.06 5.10 -25.56
CA GLU A 288 -7.77 5.09 -26.22
C GLU A 288 -6.71 5.60 -25.25
N VAL A 289 -5.59 4.89 -25.17
CA VAL A 289 -4.54 5.18 -24.21
C VAL A 289 -3.20 5.26 -24.92
N ASP A 290 -2.44 6.30 -24.58
CA ASP A 290 -1.09 6.52 -25.08
C ASP A 290 -0.07 5.54 -24.51
N MET A 291 1.14 5.56 -25.07
CA MET A 291 2.28 4.77 -24.58
C MET A 291 2.61 5.05 -23.09
N ALA A 292 2.29 6.26 -22.62
CA ALA A 292 2.50 6.72 -21.25
C ALA A 292 1.31 6.43 -20.29
N ASP A 293 0.32 5.64 -20.71
CA ASP A 293 -0.93 5.37 -19.98
C ASP A 293 -1.84 6.60 -19.77
N ARG A 294 -1.67 7.65 -20.57
CA ARG A 294 -2.55 8.82 -20.53
C ARG A 294 -3.74 8.59 -21.45
N PRO A 295 -4.98 8.89 -21.02
CA PRO A 295 -6.11 8.87 -21.94
C PRO A 295 -5.94 10.00 -22.96
N THR A 296 -6.20 9.71 -24.24
CA THR A 296 -6.14 10.72 -25.31
C THR A 296 -7.40 11.56 -25.42
N ASP A 297 -8.44 11.24 -24.63
CA ASP A 297 -9.78 11.85 -24.63
C ASP A 297 -10.47 11.96 -26.01
N ARG A 298 -9.97 11.20 -26.99
CA ARG A 298 -10.54 11.09 -28.33
C ARG A 298 -11.79 10.22 -28.31
N GLU A 299 -12.84 10.67 -28.98
CA GLU A 299 -14.04 9.86 -29.19
C GLU A 299 -13.74 8.64 -30.08
N LEU A 300 -13.98 7.44 -29.55
CA LEU A 300 -13.83 6.19 -30.28
C LEU A 300 -14.93 6.06 -31.34
N SER A 301 -14.52 5.69 -32.56
CA SER A 301 -15.46 5.30 -33.61
C SER A 301 -16.29 4.08 -33.18
N GLN A 302 -17.50 3.96 -33.71
CA GLN A 302 -18.43 2.86 -33.36
C GLN A 302 -17.80 1.46 -33.60
N ASN A 303 -16.92 1.34 -34.59
CA ASN A 303 -16.21 0.08 -34.88
C ASN A 303 -15.21 -0.29 -33.79
N LEU A 304 -14.47 0.70 -33.26
CA LEU A 304 -13.51 0.48 -32.17
C LEU A 304 -14.21 0.15 -30.85
N LYS A 305 -15.41 0.74 -30.62
CA LYS A 305 -16.25 0.39 -29.47
C LYS A 305 -16.70 -1.08 -29.50
N LYS A 306 -17.00 -1.63 -30.67
CA LYS A 306 -17.45 -3.03 -30.85
C LYS A 306 -16.31 -4.08 -30.92
N THR A 307 -15.05 -3.66 -30.99
CA THR A 307 -13.90 -4.59 -31.09
C THR A 307 -13.81 -5.48 -29.85
N ILE A 308 -13.18 -6.66 -29.86
CA ILE A 308 -13.01 -7.45 -28.62
C ILE A 308 -11.68 -7.10 -27.96
N VAL A 309 -11.70 -6.67 -26.69
CA VAL A 309 -10.49 -6.47 -25.89
C VAL A 309 -10.27 -7.71 -25.04
N LYS A 310 -9.17 -8.40 -25.32
CA LYS A 310 -8.78 -9.65 -24.64
C LYS A 310 -7.60 -9.37 -23.71
N PRO A 311 -7.57 -9.99 -22.51
CA PRO A 311 -6.40 -9.92 -21.64
C PRO A 311 -5.22 -10.64 -22.30
N ASP A 312 -4.02 -10.13 -22.09
CA ASP A 312 -2.77 -10.78 -22.54
C ASP A 312 -2.22 -11.75 -21.48
N LEU A 313 -2.66 -11.60 -20.23
CA LEU A 313 -2.32 -12.48 -19.12
C LEU A 313 -3.47 -12.52 -18.12
N VAL A 314 -3.84 -13.72 -17.67
CA VAL A 314 -4.80 -13.89 -16.57
C VAL A 314 -4.11 -14.56 -15.39
N VAL A 315 -4.19 -13.94 -14.21
CA VAL A 315 -3.65 -14.47 -12.96
C VAL A 315 -4.82 -14.90 -12.09
N ILE A 316 -4.94 -16.19 -11.78
CA ILE A 316 -6.06 -16.78 -11.07
C ILE A 316 -5.58 -17.25 -9.69
N LEU A 317 -6.16 -16.71 -8.63
CA LEU A 317 -5.79 -17.08 -7.25
C LEU A 317 -6.43 -18.39 -6.81
N ASN A 318 -7.60 -18.73 -7.34
CA ASN A 318 -8.36 -19.91 -6.96
C ASN A 318 -8.88 -20.64 -8.23
N PRO A 319 -8.08 -21.56 -8.79
CA PRO A 319 -8.39 -22.20 -10.08
C PRO A 319 -9.49 -23.26 -9.98
N VAL A 320 -9.67 -23.90 -8.82
CA VAL A 320 -10.66 -24.98 -8.64
C VAL A 320 -12.08 -24.46 -8.85
N GLU A 321 -12.41 -23.28 -8.32
CA GLU A 321 -13.74 -22.68 -8.46
C GLU A 321 -13.93 -21.99 -9.82
N ASN A 322 -12.83 -21.56 -10.47
CA ASN A 322 -12.86 -20.77 -11.70
C ASN A 322 -12.44 -21.55 -12.95
N ARG A 323 -12.80 -22.83 -13.05
CA ARG A 323 -12.48 -23.68 -14.21
C ARG A 323 -13.00 -23.13 -15.54
N ASN A 324 -14.16 -22.47 -15.53
CA ASN A 324 -14.74 -21.88 -16.73
C ASN A 324 -13.84 -20.76 -17.29
N ALA A 325 -13.31 -19.89 -16.42
CA ALA A 325 -12.39 -18.84 -16.82
C ALA A 325 -11.12 -19.43 -17.46
N ILE A 326 -10.57 -20.49 -16.87
CA ILE A 326 -9.38 -21.16 -17.41
C ILE A 326 -9.65 -21.76 -18.79
N ARG A 327 -10.77 -22.48 -18.96
CA ARG A 327 -11.17 -23.07 -20.25
C ARG A 327 -11.35 -22.01 -21.34
N GLU A 328 -11.98 -20.90 -20.99
CA GLU A 328 -12.14 -19.77 -21.90
C GLU A 328 -10.80 -19.13 -22.27
N CYS A 329 -9.87 -18.99 -21.31
CA CYS A 329 -8.52 -18.49 -21.59
C CYS A 329 -7.77 -19.41 -22.56
N ILE A 330 -7.85 -20.74 -22.36
CA ILE A 330 -7.25 -21.73 -23.26
C ILE A 330 -7.86 -21.60 -24.67
N ALA A 331 -9.18 -21.53 -24.79
CA ALA A 331 -9.87 -21.36 -26.06
C ALA A 331 -9.50 -20.04 -26.76
N ALA A 332 -9.36 -18.96 -25.99
CA ALA A 332 -8.96 -17.64 -26.46
C ALA A 332 -7.44 -17.49 -26.68
N LYS A 333 -6.64 -18.53 -26.39
CA LYS A 333 -5.17 -18.56 -26.47
C LYS A 333 -4.50 -17.51 -25.59
N VAL A 334 -5.07 -17.24 -24.42
CA VAL A 334 -4.52 -16.33 -23.41
C VAL A 334 -3.72 -17.14 -22.38
N PRO A 335 -2.44 -16.81 -22.13
CA PRO A 335 -1.66 -17.50 -21.11
C PRO A 335 -2.18 -17.20 -19.71
N THR A 336 -2.15 -18.22 -18.84
CA THR A 336 -2.66 -18.14 -17.48
C THR A 336 -1.58 -18.43 -16.44
N ILE A 337 -1.63 -17.71 -15.33
CA ILE A 337 -0.88 -17.99 -14.09
C ILE A 337 -1.90 -18.40 -13.05
N GLY A 338 -1.61 -19.43 -12.26
CA GLY A 338 -2.56 -20.00 -11.31
C GLY A 338 -1.88 -20.49 -10.05
N VAL A 339 -2.46 -20.19 -8.89
CA VAL A 339 -2.04 -20.79 -7.62
C VAL A 339 -2.63 -22.19 -7.57
N ILE A 340 -1.75 -23.20 -7.63
CA ILE A 340 -2.14 -24.61 -7.69
C ILE A 340 -1.95 -25.21 -6.31
N ASP A 341 -3.05 -25.63 -5.69
CA ASP A 341 -2.99 -26.47 -4.50
C ASP A 341 -2.90 -27.97 -4.88
N THR A 342 -2.70 -28.82 -3.89
CA THR A 342 -2.53 -30.28 -4.02
C THR A 342 -3.72 -31.02 -4.64
N ASP A 343 -4.93 -30.44 -4.63
CA ASP A 343 -6.14 -30.99 -5.25
C ASP A 343 -6.38 -30.47 -6.69
N SER A 344 -5.64 -29.43 -7.08
CA SER A 344 -5.82 -28.64 -8.30
C SER A 344 -5.06 -29.24 -9.48
N GLU A 345 -5.57 -29.10 -10.70
CA GLU A 345 -4.88 -29.65 -11.89
C GLU A 345 -3.84 -28.65 -12.44
N PRO A 346 -2.53 -28.95 -12.36
CA PRO A 346 -1.49 -28.03 -12.82
C PRO A 346 -1.48 -27.87 -14.34
N SER A 347 -1.90 -28.90 -15.09
CA SER A 347 -1.92 -28.87 -16.56
C SER A 347 -2.94 -27.88 -17.15
N LEU A 348 -3.89 -27.38 -16.35
CA LEU A 348 -4.88 -26.41 -16.83
C LEU A 348 -4.31 -25.01 -17.02
N VAL A 349 -3.16 -24.72 -16.43
CA VAL A 349 -2.58 -23.37 -16.36
C VAL A 349 -1.22 -23.36 -17.06
N THR A 350 -0.89 -22.26 -17.74
CA THR A 350 0.40 -22.14 -18.45
C THR A 350 1.59 -22.06 -17.48
N TYR A 351 1.44 -21.29 -16.40
CA TYR A 351 2.46 -21.11 -15.37
C TYR A 351 1.85 -21.41 -13.99
N PRO A 352 1.93 -22.68 -13.53
CA PRO A 352 1.45 -23.05 -12.20
C PRO A 352 2.39 -22.50 -11.12
N ILE A 353 1.83 -22.05 -10.00
CA ILE A 353 2.55 -21.70 -8.77
C ILE A 353 2.04 -22.65 -7.69
N PRO A 354 2.81 -23.70 -7.32
CA PRO A 354 2.36 -24.63 -6.29
C PRO A 354 2.36 -23.92 -4.94
N ALA A 355 1.19 -23.71 -4.35
CA ALA A 355 1.04 -23.06 -3.05
C ALA A 355 -0.39 -23.21 -2.53
N ASN A 356 -0.56 -23.00 -1.23
CA ASN A 356 -1.85 -22.92 -0.56
C ASN A 356 -2.73 -21.78 -1.12
N ASP A 357 -3.89 -22.11 -1.68
CA ASP A 357 -4.90 -21.16 -2.15
C ASP A 357 -6.02 -20.88 -1.11
N ASP A 358 -6.13 -21.69 -0.04
CA ASP A 358 -7.06 -21.50 1.09
C ASP A 358 -6.62 -20.40 2.04
N SER A 359 -5.31 -20.23 2.23
CA SER A 359 -4.77 -19.17 3.09
C SER A 359 -4.81 -17.81 2.38
N LEU A 360 -5.66 -16.90 2.88
CA LEU A 360 -5.69 -15.50 2.42
C LEU A 360 -4.29 -14.88 2.46
N ARG A 361 -3.54 -15.11 3.54
CA ARG A 361 -2.17 -14.58 3.68
C ARG A 361 -1.23 -15.07 2.58
N ALA A 362 -1.31 -16.35 2.19
CA ALA A 362 -0.48 -16.90 1.13
C ALA A 362 -0.86 -16.28 -0.22
N THR A 363 -2.17 -16.22 -0.52
CA THR A 363 -2.66 -15.61 -1.76
C THR A 363 -2.34 -14.11 -1.85
N ASP A 364 -2.43 -13.37 -0.73
CA ASP A 364 -2.09 -11.95 -0.63
C ASP A 364 -0.61 -11.70 -0.93
N LEU A 365 0.27 -12.52 -0.35
CA LEU A 365 1.69 -12.47 -0.63
C LEU A 365 2.00 -12.74 -2.11
N ILE A 366 1.41 -13.80 -2.69
CA ILE A 366 1.63 -14.16 -4.09
C ILE A 366 1.11 -13.07 -5.03
N ALA A 367 -0.13 -12.60 -4.85
CA ALA A 367 -0.72 -11.52 -5.64
C ALA A 367 0.06 -10.21 -5.49
N GLY A 368 0.52 -9.91 -4.27
CA GLY A 368 1.39 -8.79 -3.97
C GLY A 368 2.72 -8.83 -4.73
N VAL A 369 3.39 -9.98 -4.73
CA VAL A 369 4.67 -10.19 -5.44
C VAL A 369 4.48 -10.05 -6.96
N LEU A 370 3.43 -10.65 -7.52
CA LEU A 370 3.13 -10.56 -8.95
C LEU A 370 2.76 -9.14 -9.37
N SER A 371 1.96 -8.42 -8.58
CA SER A 371 1.62 -7.02 -8.85
C SER A 371 2.81 -6.08 -8.73
N ARG A 372 3.73 -6.31 -7.78
CA ARG A 372 5.00 -5.55 -7.69
C ARG A 372 5.92 -5.82 -8.89
N ALA A 373 5.94 -7.05 -9.41
CA ALA A 373 6.68 -7.37 -10.63
C ALA A 373 6.08 -6.69 -11.88
N ALA A 374 4.76 -6.69 -12.00
CA ALA A 374 4.06 -5.95 -13.06
C ALA A 374 4.30 -4.44 -12.96
N GLN A 375 4.24 -3.86 -11.75
CA GLN A 375 4.57 -2.46 -11.51
C GLN A 375 5.98 -2.11 -12.01
N LYS A 376 6.98 -2.93 -11.69
CA LYS A 376 8.36 -2.75 -12.14
C LYS A 376 8.47 -2.79 -13.68
N GLY A 377 7.75 -3.70 -14.33
CA GLY A 377 7.68 -3.78 -15.79
C GLY A 377 7.06 -2.51 -16.40
N ARG A 378 5.96 -2.02 -15.82
CA ARG A 378 5.32 -0.77 -16.21
C ARG A 378 6.24 0.44 -16.04
N GLU A 379 6.90 0.58 -14.90
CA GLU A 379 7.85 1.66 -14.64
C GLU A 379 8.98 1.67 -15.66
N THR A 380 9.50 0.48 -16.01
CA THR A 380 10.52 0.31 -17.05
C THR A 380 10.01 0.78 -18.42
N ARG A 381 8.77 0.43 -18.79
CA ARG A 381 8.14 0.92 -20.02
C ARG A 381 7.99 2.43 -20.03
N LEU A 382 7.44 3.01 -18.96
CA LEU A 382 7.22 4.45 -18.85
C LEU A 382 8.54 5.23 -18.91
N ARG A 383 9.63 4.70 -18.33
CA ARG A 383 10.96 5.29 -18.46
C ARG A 383 11.44 5.30 -19.91
N LYS A 384 11.31 4.18 -20.64
CA LYS A 384 11.66 4.10 -22.07
C LYS A 384 10.86 5.07 -22.92
N VAL A 385 9.57 5.26 -22.62
CA VAL A 385 8.70 6.22 -23.32
C VAL A 385 9.18 7.64 -23.09
N LYS A 386 9.50 8.03 -21.84
CA LYS A 386 10.05 9.36 -21.53
C LYS A 386 11.38 9.63 -22.24
N GLU A 387 12.27 8.63 -22.27
CA GLU A 387 13.55 8.73 -23.00
C GLU A 387 13.34 8.91 -24.51
N PHE A 388 12.34 8.24 -25.08
CA PHE A 388 11.98 8.40 -26.50
C PHE A 388 11.37 9.78 -26.79
N GLU A 389 10.46 10.27 -25.93
CA GLU A 389 9.87 11.60 -26.04
C GLU A 389 10.95 12.69 -25.97
N ALA A 390 11.92 12.57 -25.06
CA ALA A 390 13.03 13.51 -24.95
C ALA A 390 13.91 13.53 -26.21
N LYS A 391 14.27 12.36 -26.76
CA LYS A 391 15.06 12.27 -28.00
C LYS A 391 14.35 12.87 -29.20
N ASN A 392 13.04 12.65 -29.31
CA ASN A 392 12.26 13.23 -30.39
C ASN A 392 12.18 14.76 -30.27
N ALA A 393 12.02 15.29 -29.05
CA ALA A 393 12.03 16.72 -28.80
C ALA A 393 13.37 17.36 -29.20
N GLU A 394 14.50 16.74 -28.82
CA GLU A 394 15.84 17.19 -29.23
C GLU A 394 16.04 17.17 -30.76
N GLN A 395 15.56 16.13 -31.44
CA GLN A 395 15.63 16.05 -32.91
C GLN A 395 14.77 17.13 -33.59
N GLN A 396 13.58 17.39 -33.07
CA GLN A 396 12.70 18.43 -33.57
C GLN A 396 13.34 19.82 -33.42
N GLU A 397 13.96 20.09 -32.28
CA GLU A 397 14.69 21.35 -32.02
C GLU A 397 15.92 21.51 -32.93
N GLN A 398 16.57 20.42 -33.33
CA GLN A 398 17.68 20.46 -34.31
C GLN A 398 17.19 20.74 -35.75
N LEU A 399 16.01 20.24 -36.12
CA LEU A 399 15.39 20.48 -37.43
C LEU A 399 14.84 21.90 -37.57
N ASP A 400 14.34 22.48 -36.47
CA ASP A 400 13.80 23.83 -36.43
C ASP A 400 14.88 24.94 -36.34
N LYS A 401 16.16 24.57 -36.24
CA LYS A 401 17.25 25.55 -36.37
C LYS A 401 17.33 26.04 -37.82
N PRO A 402 17.23 27.36 -38.07
CA PRO A 402 17.30 27.89 -39.42
C PRO A 402 18.65 27.51 -40.04
N ALA A 403 18.62 27.02 -41.29
CA ALA A 403 19.82 26.79 -42.07
C ALA A 403 20.65 28.08 -42.09
N ALA A 404 21.89 28.03 -41.60
CA ALA A 404 22.78 29.18 -41.65
C ALA A 404 22.83 29.71 -43.08
N GLU A 405 22.48 30.98 -43.26
CA GLU A 405 22.52 31.64 -44.56
C GLU A 405 23.90 31.39 -45.18
N PRO A 406 23.99 30.93 -46.44
CA PRO A 406 25.27 30.79 -47.10
C PRO A 406 25.90 32.19 -47.15
N THR A 407 27.03 32.35 -46.47
CA THR A 407 27.84 33.57 -46.56
C THR A 407 28.36 33.68 -47.99
N ASP A 408 27.72 34.52 -48.80
CA ASP A 408 28.21 34.90 -50.13
C ASP A 408 29.60 35.53 -49.96
N VAL A 409 30.61 34.92 -50.60
CA VAL A 409 32.01 35.39 -50.67
C VAL A 409 32.26 36.07 -52.00
#